data_AF-A0A9W7XRU3-F1
#
_entry.id   AF-A0A9W7XRU3-F1
#
_cell.length_a   1.000
_cell.length_b   1.000
_cell.length_c   1.000
_cell.angle_alpha   90.00
_cell.angle_beta   90.00
_cell.angle_gamma   90.00
#
_symmetry.space_group_name_H-M   'P 1'
#
loop_
_entity.id
_entity.type
_entity.pdbx_description
1 polymer ?
#
loop_
_entity_poly.entity_id
_entity_poly.type
_entity_poly.pdbx_seq_one_letter_code
_entity_poly.pdbx_strand_id
1 'polypeptide(L)'
;MASRLQRLARGAALGFRRAPGEIEASVRALIDRERQVHDQVAAQRSPTFASTIARLAQLENDTTAESAVVTFLQNVDSDKRVRDASSDAERELRSFRMASLMRED
;
A
#
# COMPACT_ATOMS: atom_id res chain seq x y z
N MET A 1 33.17 7.34 8.97
CA MET A 1 32.24 6.22 9.21
C MET A 1 30.79 6.63 9.53
N ALA A 2 30.47 7.91 9.76
CA ALA A 2 29.09 8.36 10.04
C ALA A 2 28.12 8.31 8.82
N SER A 3 28.62 8.15 7.59
CA SER A 3 27.82 8.29 6.37
C SER A 3 27.02 7.05 5.94
N ARG A 4 27.24 5.88 6.58
CA ARG A 4 26.51 4.63 6.26
C ARG A 4 25.22 4.51 7.08
N LEU A 5 25.25 4.87 8.36
CA LEU A 5 24.09 4.86 9.25
C LEU A 5 23.02 5.89 8.84
N GLN A 6 23.44 7.10 8.43
CA GLN A 6 22.51 8.10 7.90
C GLN A 6 21.85 7.69 6.58
N ARG A 7 22.52 6.84 5.79
CA ARG A 7 21.98 6.30 4.53
C ARG A 7 20.99 5.16 4.79
N LEU A 8 21.23 4.34 5.81
CA LEU A 8 20.30 3.32 6.28
C LEU A 8 19.01 3.93 6.87
N ALA A 9 19.13 5.06 7.58
CA ALA A 9 17.98 5.81 8.09
C ALA A 9 17.15 6.52 7.01
N ARG A 10 17.68 6.68 5.79
CA ARG A 10 16.94 7.23 4.63
C ARG A 10 16.11 6.18 3.89
N GLY A 11 16.35 4.89 4.11
CA GLY A 11 15.35 3.88 3.79
C GLY A 11 14.22 4.05 4.79
N ALA A 12 13.00 4.36 4.32
CA ALA A 12 11.86 4.66 5.18
C ALA A 12 11.74 3.58 6.25
N ALA A 13 12.02 3.92 7.51
CA ALA A 13 11.83 3.01 8.61
C ALA A 13 10.36 2.64 8.64
N LEU A 14 10.06 1.35 8.48
CA LEU A 14 8.69 0.84 8.52
C LEU A 14 8.09 1.16 9.90
N GLY A 15 7.02 1.94 9.91
CA GLY A 15 6.35 2.39 11.13
C GLY A 15 5.42 1.32 11.68
N PHE A 16 5.94 0.35 12.44
CA PHE A 16 5.15 -0.74 13.03
C PHE A 16 4.32 -0.36 14.27
N ARG A 17 4.49 0.85 14.81
CA ARG A 17 3.65 1.33 15.92
C ARG A 17 2.49 2.13 15.32
N ARG A 18 1.29 1.53 15.30
CA ARG A 18 0.09 2.12 14.70
C ARG A 18 -1.13 1.98 15.61
N ALA A 19 -1.95 3.02 15.67
CA ALA A 19 -3.27 2.95 16.27
C ALA A 19 -4.29 2.34 15.27
N PRO A 20 -5.38 1.71 15.73
CA PRO A 20 -6.40 1.12 14.85
C PRO A 20 -6.93 2.09 13.78
N GLY A 21 -7.24 3.34 14.17
CA GLY A 21 -7.73 4.35 13.22
C GLY A 21 -6.68 4.79 12.18
N GLU A 22 -5.39 4.68 12.50
CA GLU A 22 -4.32 4.96 11.53
C GLU A 22 -4.19 3.83 10.50
N ILE A 23 -4.41 2.58 10.91
CA ILE A 23 -4.46 1.42 10.02
C ILE A 23 -5.61 1.59 9.02
N GLU A 24 -6.81 1.90 9.51
CA GLU A 24 -7.99 2.14 8.66
C GLU A 24 -7.77 3.32 7.69
N ALA A 25 -7.17 4.41 8.17
CA ALA A 25 -6.87 5.56 7.33
C ALA A 25 -5.86 5.22 6.21
N SER A 26 -4.83 4.45 6.54
CA SER A 26 -3.87 3.94 5.56
C SER A 26 -4.52 3.06 4.51
N VAL A 27 -5.40 2.13 4.90
CA VAL A 27 -6.12 1.25 3.97
C VAL A 27 -6.94 2.07 2.97
N ARG A 28 -7.71 3.06 3.45
CA ARG A 28 -8.47 3.96 2.57
C ARG A 28 -7.55 4.71 1.61
N ALA A 29 -6.46 5.29 2.11
CA ALA A 29 -5.50 6.01 1.29
C ALA A 29 -4.84 5.12 0.22
N LEU A 30 -4.52 3.87 0.56
CA LEU A 30 -3.97 2.89 -0.38
C LEU A 30 -4.99 2.58 -1.49
N ILE A 31 -6.23 2.27 -1.13
CA ILE A 31 -7.30 1.94 -2.09
C ILE A 31 -7.60 3.12 -3.02
N ASP A 32 -7.73 4.32 -2.46
CA ASP A 32 -8.01 5.53 -3.23
C ASP A 32 -6.87 5.82 -4.21
N ARG A 33 -5.62 5.65 -3.77
CA ARG A 33 -4.45 5.87 -4.61
C ARG A 33 -4.32 4.84 -5.72
N GLU A 34 -4.49 3.54 -5.40
CA GLU A 34 -4.45 2.45 -6.38
C GLU A 34 -5.55 2.65 -7.43
N ARG A 35 -6.79 2.92 -6.99
CA ARG A 35 -7.93 3.21 -7.89
C ARG A 35 -7.64 4.38 -8.82
N GLN A 36 -7.16 5.50 -8.27
CA GLN A 36 -6.85 6.69 -9.06
C GLN A 36 -5.82 6.41 -10.15
N VAL A 37 -4.76 5.65 -9.84
CA VAL A 37 -3.73 5.33 -10.82
C VAL A 37 -4.24 4.34 -11.85
N HIS A 38 -5.00 3.32 -11.46
CA HIS A 38 -5.63 2.39 -12.40
C HIS A 38 -6.55 3.13 -13.38
N ASP A 39 -7.41 4.02 -12.87
CA ASP A 39 -8.30 4.81 -13.73
C ASP A 39 -7.51 5.77 -14.66
N GLN A 40 -6.40 6.34 -14.19
CA GLN A 40 -5.52 7.17 -15.03
C GLN A 40 -4.84 6.37 -16.15
N VAL A 41 -4.45 5.12 -15.87
CA VAL A 41 -3.81 4.23 -16.84
C VAL A 41 -4.84 3.74 -17.86
N ALA A 42 -6.03 3.33 -17.43
CA ALA A 42 -7.12 2.90 -18.32
C ALA A 42 -7.61 4.05 -19.24
N ALA A 43 -7.59 5.29 -18.76
CA ALA A 43 -8.00 6.45 -19.56
C ALA A 43 -6.99 6.86 -20.66
N GLN A 44 -5.82 6.22 -20.77
CA GLN A 44 -4.79 6.60 -21.75
C GLN A 44 -5.22 6.27 -23.19
N ARG A 45 -5.42 7.32 -24.01
CA ARG A 45 -5.77 7.17 -25.44
C ARG A 45 -4.59 6.79 -26.33
N SER A 46 -3.36 7.08 -25.90
CA SER A 46 -2.13 6.74 -26.61
C SER A 46 -1.13 6.14 -25.60
N PRO A 47 -1.29 4.85 -25.27
CA PRO A 47 -0.50 4.23 -24.21
C PRO A 47 0.97 4.09 -24.62
N THR A 48 1.86 4.47 -23.72
CA THR A 48 3.30 4.26 -23.81
C THR A 48 3.77 3.49 -22.58
N PHE A 49 4.96 2.89 -22.63
CA PHE A 49 5.55 2.24 -21.46
C PHE A 49 5.57 3.16 -20.23
N ALA A 50 5.89 4.44 -20.42
CA ALA A 50 5.95 5.43 -19.33
C ALA A 50 4.58 5.76 -18.74
N SER A 51 3.53 5.80 -19.57
CA SER A 51 2.17 6.16 -19.13
C SER A 51 1.37 4.97 -18.59
N THR A 52 1.81 3.73 -18.85
CA THR A 52 1.15 2.51 -18.37
C THR A 52 2.05 1.75 -17.38
N ILE A 53 2.93 0.88 -17.89
CA ILE A 53 3.73 -0.06 -17.09
C ILE A 53 4.57 0.65 -16.03
N ALA A 54 5.26 1.74 -16.37
CA ALA A 54 6.09 2.46 -15.41
C ALA A 54 5.25 3.09 -14.29
N ARG A 55 4.05 3.58 -14.60
CA ARG A 55 3.13 4.15 -13.60
C ARG A 55 2.59 3.09 -12.64
N LEU A 56 2.24 1.91 -13.15
CA LEU A 56 1.80 0.78 -12.34
C LEU A 56 2.95 0.26 -11.45
N ALA A 57 4.15 0.10 -11.99
CA ALA A 57 5.31 -0.34 -11.23
C ALA A 57 5.71 0.65 -10.12
N GLN A 58 5.61 1.97 -10.38
CA GLN A 58 5.83 3.00 -9.37
C GLN A 58 4.78 2.92 -8.26
N LEU A 59 3.51 2.78 -8.62
CA LEU A 59 2.43 2.59 -7.65
C LEU A 59 2.71 1.39 -6.74
N GLU A 60 3.02 0.22 -7.32
CA GLU A 60 3.33 -0.99 -6.56
C GLU A 60 4.50 -0.76 -5.60
N ASN A 61 5.58 -0.15 -6.07
CA ASN A 61 6.74 0.14 -5.24
C ASN A 61 6.41 1.10 -4.07
N ASP A 62 5.57 2.11 -4.32
CA ASP A 62 5.20 3.11 -3.32
C ASP A 62 4.21 2.57 -2.28
N THR A 63 3.30 1.67 -2.67
CA THR A 63 2.23 1.16 -1.78
C THR A 63 2.61 -0.12 -1.04
N THR A 64 3.53 -0.94 -1.57
CA THR A 64 3.85 -2.27 -1.01
C THR A 64 4.31 -2.20 0.44
N ALA A 65 5.18 -1.25 0.78
CA ALA A 65 5.73 -1.13 2.13
C ALA A 65 4.64 -0.82 3.16
N GLU A 66 3.79 0.16 2.89
CA GLU A 66 2.71 0.56 3.78
C GLU A 66 1.64 -0.54 3.87
N SER A 67 1.27 -1.17 2.75
CA SER A 67 0.38 -2.33 2.73
C SER A 67 0.93 -3.46 3.61
N ALA A 68 2.22 -3.75 3.54
CA ALA A 68 2.83 -4.81 4.34
C ALA A 68 2.82 -4.46 5.84
N VAL A 69 3.07 -3.20 6.22
CA VAL A 69 3.00 -2.78 7.62
C VAL A 69 1.60 -2.99 8.18
N VAL A 70 0.57 -2.46 7.50
CA VAL A 70 -0.80 -2.47 8.03
C VAL A 70 -1.41 -3.86 8.09
N THR A 71 -0.98 -4.81 7.25
CA THR A 71 -1.46 -6.21 7.30
C THR A 71 -0.59 -7.13 8.15
N PHE A 72 0.65 -6.75 8.47
CA PHE A 72 1.54 -7.60 9.26
C PHE A 72 1.19 -7.60 10.76
N LEU A 73 0.67 -6.48 11.28
CA LEU A 73 0.44 -6.27 12.71
C LEU A 73 -0.49 -7.30 13.35
N GLN A 74 -1.44 -7.88 12.60
CA GLN A 74 -2.30 -8.96 13.09
C GLN A 74 -1.53 -10.18 13.62
N ASN A 75 -0.29 -10.39 13.19
CA ASN A 75 0.51 -11.55 13.57
C ASN A 75 1.35 -11.30 14.82
N VAL A 76 1.65 -10.04 15.14
CA VAL A 76 2.74 -9.69 16.08
C VAL A 76 2.37 -8.64 17.12
N ASP A 77 1.35 -7.82 16.89
CA ASP A 77 1.01 -6.74 17.83
C ASP A 77 0.41 -7.31 19.12
N SER A 78 0.78 -6.74 20.25
CA SER A 78 0.27 -7.14 21.56
C SER A 78 -1.18 -6.71 21.82
N ASP A 79 -1.65 -5.58 21.26
CA ASP A 79 -3.02 -5.09 21.43
C ASP A 79 -3.96 -5.82 20.46
N LYS A 80 -4.99 -6.48 21.02
CA LYS A 80 -6.01 -7.17 20.22
C LYS A 80 -6.68 -6.25 19.22
N ARG A 81 -6.98 -5.00 19.58
CA ARG A 81 -7.69 -4.06 18.70
C ARG A 81 -6.86 -3.69 17.48
N VAL A 82 -5.53 -3.60 17.65
CA VAL A 82 -4.60 -3.37 16.54
C VAL A 82 -4.57 -4.60 15.63
N ARG A 83 -4.54 -5.80 16.20
CA ARG A 83 -4.60 -7.03 15.41
C ARG A 83 -5.91 -7.16 14.62
N ASP A 84 -7.05 -6.89 15.25
CA ASP A 84 -8.36 -6.93 14.58
C ASP A 84 -8.41 -5.93 13.41
N ALA A 85 -7.99 -4.69 13.62
CA ALA A 85 -7.92 -3.67 12.57
C ALA A 85 -6.97 -4.08 11.42
N SER A 86 -5.85 -4.75 11.74
CA SER A 86 -4.90 -5.27 10.76
C SER A 86 -5.46 -6.45 9.94
N SER A 87 -6.23 -7.34 10.56
CA SER A 87 -6.94 -8.42 9.84
C SER A 87 -8.05 -7.87 8.95
N ASP A 88 -8.77 -6.85 9.41
CA ASP A 88 -9.78 -6.15 8.62
C ASP A 88 -9.13 -5.42 7.43
N ALA A 89 -7.98 -4.79 7.63
CA ALA A 89 -7.17 -4.17 6.59
C ALA A 89 -6.78 -5.17 5.50
N GLU A 90 -6.29 -6.37 5.87
CA GLU A 90 -5.95 -7.40 4.87
C GLU A 90 -7.17 -7.84 4.08
N ARG A 91 -8.31 -8.06 4.75
CA ARG A 91 -9.56 -8.44 4.07
C ARG A 91 -9.98 -7.38 3.06
N GLU A 92 -10.00 -6.11 3.46
CA GLU A 92 -10.43 -5.01 2.59
C GLU A 92 -9.49 -4.82 1.39
N LEU A 93 -8.17 -4.78 1.62
CA LEU A 93 -7.18 -4.67 0.56
C LEU A 93 -7.24 -5.87 -0.40
N ARG A 94 -7.42 -7.09 0.11
CA ARG A 94 -7.58 -8.28 -0.74
C ARG A 94 -8.85 -8.20 -1.58
N SER A 95 -9.98 -7.84 -0.98
CA SER A 95 -11.25 -7.67 -1.71
C SER A 95 -11.12 -6.63 -2.83
N PHE A 96 -10.50 -5.48 -2.54
CA PHE A 96 -10.24 -4.46 -3.54
C PHE A 96 -9.33 -4.97 -4.66
N ARG A 97 -8.20 -5.60 -4.34
CA ARG A 97 -7.24 -6.11 -5.33
C ARG A 97 -7.86 -7.18 -6.22
N MET A 98 -8.66 -8.09 -5.67
CA MET A 98 -9.41 -9.06 -6.46
C MET A 98 -10.37 -8.37 -7.44
N ALA A 99 -11.14 -7.38 -6.98
CA ALA A 99 -12.02 -6.61 -7.86
C ALA A 99 -11.23 -5.84 -8.93
N SER A 100 -10.08 -5.28 -8.59
CA SER A 100 -9.23 -4.55 -9.52
C SER A 100 -8.58 -5.44 -10.58
N LEU A 101 -8.26 -6.70 -10.26
CA LEU A 101 -7.73 -7.67 -11.23
C LEU A 101 -8.79 -8.15 -12.22
N MET A 102 -10.07 -8.06 -11.85
CA MET A 102 -11.20 -8.46 -12.69
C MET A 102 -11.69 -7.33 -13.60
N ARG A 103 -10.97 -6.21 -13.66
CA ARG A 103 -11.28 -5.10 -14.54
C ARG A 103 -10.97 -5.47 -16.00
N GLU A 104 -11.88 -5.13 -16.89
CA GLU A 104 -11.75 -5.40 -18.34
C GLU A 104 -11.13 -4.23 -19.12
N ASP A 105 -11.14 -3.03 -18.54
CA ASP A 105 -10.54 -1.81 -19.11
C ASP A 105 -9.01 -1.77 -18.96
#